data_AF-A0A7W9M4H6-F1
#
_entry.id   AF-A0A7W9M4H6-F1
#
_cell.length_a   1.000
_cell.length_b   1.000
_cell.length_c   1.000
_cell.angle_alpha   90.00
_cell.angle_beta   90.00
_cell.angle_gamma   90.00
#
_symmetry.space_group_name_H-M   'P 1'
#
loop_
_entity.id
_entity.type
_entity.pdbx_description
1 polymer ?
#
loop_
_entity_poly.entity_id
_entity_poly.type
_entity_poly.pdbx_seq_one_letter_code
_entity_poly.pdbx_strand_id
1 'polypeptide(L)'
;MDLTATTADLASAAADVARLLPSRVYDPVLAGLVLRADADGVTLAGSDREHAVRLTRPATVHTDGAVVVPARPLADTLRGLDDPQVRLVVEGSRLAVRTSTARFALPLLNLASHPGIPPLPPAVGSLPARALTAALIPVSSAASKDDALPVFTGVRIHGADGRLELIATDRYRMAFASLPWVPTGDLDVLAPAVALAEASRQPARDAEVTVHADADRIALSWAGGSVSTALLAAPFPDDRVRKLLEAVIDSTVLVEADVLAGAVRRAVPYAGPHGSVTIQVDDGELRVRGSDPQNGESEESVKATIDGNRVTKTFQARYLADALRAFSGRRVELRIQDGLRSTVLTSQAGDDGVELTYLVVPLRTVS
;
A
#
# COMPACT_ATOMS: atom_id res chain seq x y z
N MET A 1 29.46 12.66 -15.35
CA MET A 1 28.89 11.67 -14.42
C MET A 1 29.58 10.33 -14.60
N ASP A 2 30.27 9.89 -13.54
CA ASP A 2 30.97 8.61 -13.41
C ASP A 2 30.96 8.21 -11.92
N LEU A 3 30.43 7.04 -11.60
CA LEU A 3 30.31 6.55 -10.24
C LEU A 3 30.41 5.02 -10.16
N THR A 4 30.76 4.51 -8.99
CA THR A 4 30.73 3.09 -8.65
C THR A 4 29.90 2.88 -7.38
N ALA A 5 29.00 1.91 -7.37
CA ALA A 5 28.18 1.60 -6.20
C ALA A 5 27.90 0.10 -6.10
N THR A 6 27.36 -0.31 -4.94
CA THR A 6 26.87 -1.67 -4.72
C THR A 6 25.72 -1.96 -5.68
N THR A 7 25.81 -3.06 -6.43
CA THR A 7 24.82 -3.41 -7.45
C THR A 7 23.44 -3.64 -6.83
N ALA A 8 23.36 -4.36 -5.71
CA ALA A 8 22.10 -4.64 -5.03
C ALA A 8 21.37 -3.37 -4.58
N ASP A 9 22.11 -2.40 -4.02
CA ASP A 9 21.54 -1.13 -3.55
C ASP A 9 20.98 -0.29 -4.70
N LEU A 10 21.73 -0.20 -5.80
CA LEU A 10 21.28 0.48 -7.02
C LEU A 10 20.11 -0.24 -7.69
N ALA A 11 20.15 -1.57 -7.77
CA ALA A 11 19.09 -2.37 -8.37
C ALA A 11 17.77 -2.21 -7.59
N SER A 12 17.83 -2.28 -6.25
CA SER A 12 16.66 -2.04 -5.40
C SER A 12 16.12 -0.63 -5.62
N ALA A 13 16.96 0.40 -5.51
CA ALA A 13 16.51 1.79 -5.64
C ALA A 13 15.93 2.08 -7.04
N ALA A 14 16.54 1.57 -8.11
CA ALA A 14 16.03 1.74 -9.47
C ALA A 14 14.68 1.03 -9.66
N ALA A 15 14.52 -0.17 -9.10
CA ALA A 15 13.25 -0.91 -9.14
C ALA A 15 12.15 -0.19 -8.33
N ASP A 16 12.50 0.38 -7.18
CA ASP A 16 11.59 1.16 -6.34
C ASP A 16 11.11 2.42 -7.06
N VAL A 17 12.03 3.20 -7.65
CA VAL A 17 11.65 4.37 -8.48
C VAL A 17 10.75 3.94 -9.64
N ALA A 18 11.08 2.86 -10.36
CA ALA A 18 10.29 2.41 -11.49
C ALA A 18 8.89 1.88 -11.11
N ARG A 19 8.70 1.44 -9.86
CA ARG A 19 7.42 0.97 -9.31
C ARG A 19 6.56 2.12 -8.78
N LEU A 20 7.20 3.15 -8.22
CA LEU A 20 6.54 4.33 -7.63
C LEU A 20 6.13 5.37 -8.69
N LEU A 21 6.66 5.27 -9.90
CA LEU A 21 6.22 6.05 -11.06
C LEU A 21 5.13 5.30 -11.85
N PRO A 22 4.25 6.02 -12.58
CA PRO A 22 3.27 5.38 -13.43
C PRO A 22 3.88 4.47 -14.48
N SER A 23 3.21 3.34 -14.67
CA SER A 23 3.65 2.31 -15.62
C SER A 23 3.48 2.68 -17.10
N ARG A 24 2.59 3.63 -17.40
CA ARG A 24 2.23 4.08 -18.74
C ARG A 24 2.17 5.60 -18.74
N VAL A 25 3.09 6.21 -19.49
CA VAL A 25 3.12 7.66 -19.74
C VAL A 25 3.24 7.88 -21.24
N TYR A 26 2.56 8.90 -21.76
CA TYR A 26 2.69 9.27 -23.17
C TYR A 26 4.06 9.89 -23.47
N ASP A 27 4.63 10.63 -22.50
CA ASP A 27 5.96 11.22 -22.59
C ASP A 27 6.97 10.34 -21.82
N PRO A 28 7.92 9.67 -22.52
CA PRO A 28 8.91 8.80 -21.90
C PRO A 28 9.77 9.48 -20.82
N VAL A 29 9.94 10.81 -20.88
CA VAL A 29 10.70 11.56 -19.89
C VAL A 29 10.05 11.50 -18.50
N LEU A 30 8.72 11.38 -18.42
CA LEU A 30 7.98 11.27 -17.15
C LEU A 30 8.11 9.89 -16.48
N ALA A 31 8.53 8.87 -17.24
CA ALA A 31 8.96 7.57 -16.72
C ALA A 31 10.50 7.49 -16.63
N GLY A 32 11.18 8.62 -16.82
CA GLY A 32 12.62 8.74 -16.72
C GLY A 32 13.06 8.72 -15.25
N LEU A 33 14.17 8.04 -15.00
CA LEU A 33 14.90 8.09 -13.75
C LEU A 33 16.02 9.11 -13.88
N VAL A 34 15.95 10.16 -13.07
CA VAL A 34 17.03 11.12 -12.87
C VAL A 34 18.07 10.49 -11.96
N LEU A 35 19.28 10.30 -12.48
CA LEU A 35 20.47 9.98 -11.69
C LEU A 35 21.23 11.27 -11.45
N ARG A 36 21.53 11.57 -10.20
CA ARG A 36 22.44 12.66 -9.82
C ARG A 36 23.53 12.09 -8.93
N ALA A 37 24.78 12.25 -9.36
CA ALA A 37 25.96 11.87 -8.61
C ALA A 37 26.70 13.10 -8.12
N ASP A 38 27.00 13.15 -6.83
CA ASP A 38 27.78 14.19 -6.16
C ASP A 38 28.52 13.61 -4.96
N ALA A 39 29.16 14.46 -4.14
CA ALA A 39 30.01 14.04 -3.03
C ALA A 39 29.29 13.16 -1.99
N ASP A 40 27.96 13.25 -1.89
CA ASP A 40 27.16 12.50 -0.92
C ASP A 40 26.70 11.12 -1.45
N GLY A 41 27.01 10.81 -2.72
CA GLY A 41 26.71 9.53 -3.35
C GLY A 41 25.85 9.68 -4.60
N VAL A 42 24.87 8.80 -4.77
CA VAL A 42 23.97 8.81 -5.93
C VAL A 42 22.52 8.93 -5.49
N THR A 43 21.85 9.94 -6.04
CA THR A 43 20.40 10.12 -5.93
C THR A 43 19.72 9.57 -7.18
N LEU A 44 18.76 8.68 -6.97
CA LEU A 44 17.81 8.18 -7.96
C LEU A 44 16.48 8.87 -7.72
N ALA A 45 15.97 9.60 -8.69
CA ALA A 45 14.72 10.33 -8.54
C ALA A 45 13.85 10.24 -9.79
N GLY A 46 12.56 10.49 -9.64
CA GLY A 46 11.63 10.54 -10.76
C GLY A 46 10.38 11.31 -10.39
N SER A 47 9.72 11.89 -11.39
CA SER A 47 8.47 12.64 -11.21
C SER A 47 7.63 12.61 -12.49
N ASP A 48 6.34 12.37 -12.33
CA ASP A 48 5.33 12.46 -13.41
C ASP A 48 4.46 13.74 -13.30
N ARG A 49 4.84 14.67 -12.40
CA ARG A 49 4.10 15.87 -11.92
C ARG A 49 3.08 15.64 -10.81
N GLU A 50 2.65 14.41 -10.56
CA GLU A 50 1.73 14.06 -9.47
C GLU A 50 2.50 13.34 -8.37
N HIS A 51 3.15 12.24 -8.75
CA HIS A 51 4.06 11.43 -7.98
C HIS A 51 5.49 11.95 -8.12
N ALA A 52 6.22 11.97 -7.02
CA ALA A 52 7.66 12.14 -7.06
C ALA A 52 8.34 11.24 -6.03
N VAL A 53 9.46 10.66 -6.42
CA VAL A 53 10.29 9.79 -5.59
C VAL A 53 11.73 10.29 -5.64
N ARG A 54 12.41 10.20 -4.50
CA ARG A 54 13.84 10.48 -4.37
C ARG A 54 14.43 9.46 -3.41
N LEU A 55 15.42 8.69 -3.86
CA LEU A 55 16.14 7.71 -3.06
C LEU A 55 17.65 7.99 -3.19
N THR A 56 18.36 8.00 -2.07
CA THR A 56 19.82 8.20 -2.05
C THR A 56 20.51 6.92 -1.65
N ARG A 57 21.59 6.57 -2.36
CA ARG A 57 22.43 5.41 -2.05
C ARG A 57 23.90 5.82 -1.97
N PRO A 58 24.69 5.20 -1.08
CA PRO A 58 26.13 5.39 -1.07
C PRO A 58 26.74 5.01 -2.42
N ALA A 59 27.64 5.84 -2.92
CA ALA A 59 28.40 5.57 -4.13
C ALA A 59 29.76 6.26 -4.04
N THR A 60 30.77 5.68 -4.66
CA THR A 60 32.03 6.36 -4.95
C THR A 60 31.85 7.15 -6.24
N VAL A 61 31.80 8.49 -6.15
CA VAL A 61 31.63 9.37 -7.30
C VAL A 61 33.00 9.83 -7.79
N HIS A 62 33.31 9.52 -9.06
CA HIS A 62 34.56 9.89 -9.72
C HIS A 62 34.40 11.19 -10.51
N THR A 63 33.20 11.44 -11.03
CA THR A 63 32.86 12.69 -11.70
C THR A 63 31.39 12.99 -11.48
N ASP A 64 31.09 14.15 -10.94
CA ASP A 64 29.73 14.62 -10.69
C ASP A 64 28.90 14.70 -11.98
N GLY A 65 27.59 14.77 -11.82
CA GLY A 65 26.67 15.14 -12.88
C GLY A 65 25.29 14.55 -12.71
N ALA A 66 24.40 14.95 -13.62
CA ALA A 66 23.03 14.47 -13.65
C ALA A 66 22.64 14.03 -15.06
N VAL A 67 21.90 12.92 -15.15
CA VAL A 67 21.34 12.40 -16.40
C VAL A 67 19.94 11.84 -16.17
N VAL A 68 19.18 11.68 -17.24
CA VAL A 68 17.90 10.96 -17.21
C VAL A 68 18.02 9.73 -18.09
N VAL A 69 17.56 8.59 -17.59
CA VAL A 69 17.51 7.33 -18.35
C VAL A 69 16.15 6.64 -18.16
N PRO A 70 15.74 5.74 -19.06
CA PRO A 70 14.54 4.95 -18.84
C PRO A 70 14.63 4.11 -17.54
N ALA A 71 13.70 4.33 -16.59
CA ALA A 71 13.77 3.72 -15.25
C ALA A 71 13.74 2.18 -15.29
N ARG A 72 12.79 1.61 -16.04
CA ARG A 72 12.60 0.15 -16.15
C ARG A 72 13.79 -0.56 -16.80
N PRO A 73 14.26 -0.17 -17.99
CA PRO A 73 15.46 -0.77 -18.57
C PRO A 73 16.68 -0.69 -17.64
N LEU A 74 16.87 0.39 -16.89
CA LEU A 74 17.96 0.47 -15.91
C LEU A 74 17.77 -0.54 -14.78
N ALA A 75 16.58 -0.57 -14.18
CA ALA A 75 16.26 -1.49 -13.09
C ALA A 75 16.41 -2.96 -13.50
N ASP A 76 15.93 -3.32 -14.69
CA ASP A 76 16.01 -4.67 -15.22
C ASP A 76 17.47 -5.05 -15.55
N THR A 77 18.25 -4.12 -16.09
CA THR A 77 19.68 -4.33 -16.33
C THR A 77 20.41 -4.59 -15.02
N LEU A 78 20.22 -3.74 -14.01
CA LEU A 78 20.90 -3.87 -12.71
C LEU A 78 20.49 -5.15 -11.96
N ARG A 79 19.22 -5.56 -12.05
CA ARG A 79 18.72 -6.80 -11.42
C ARG A 79 19.34 -8.06 -12.02
N GLY A 80 19.73 -8.02 -13.30
CA GLY A 80 20.33 -9.15 -13.99
C GLY A 80 21.84 -9.29 -13.80
N LEU A 81 22.48 -8.43 -12.99
CA LEU A 81 23.92 -8.48 -12.73
C LEU A 81 24.22 -9.29 -11.47
N ASP A 82 25.21 -10.18 -11.57
CA ASP A 82 25.75 -10.93 -10.44
C ASP A 82 26.96 -10.23 -9.77
N ASP A 83 27.56 -9.25 -10.45
CA ASP A 83 28.71 -8.51 -9.92
C ASP A 83 28.29 -7.70 -8.66
N PRO A 84 29.09 -7.73 -7.57
CA PRO A 84 28.75 -7.03 -6.33
C PRO A 84 28.80 -5.50 -6.46
N GLN A 85 29.60 -4.99 -7.40
CA GLN A 85 29.72 -3.57 -7.71
C GLN A 85 29.52 -3.31 -9.19
N VAL A 86 28.95 -2.16 -9.51
CA VAL A 86 28.70 -1.72 -10.87
C VAL A 86 29.16 -0.27 -11.04
N ARG A 87 29.75 0.03 -12.20
CA ARG A 87 30.15 1.40 -12.58
C ARG A 87 29.16 1.98 -13.58
N LEU A 88 28.61 3.15 -13.27
CA LEU A 88 27.76 3.92 -14.16
C LEU A 88 28.55 5.11 -14.70
N VAL A 89 28.69 5.21 -16.02
CA VAL A 89 29.51 6.26 -16.64
C VAL A 89 28.84 6.78 -17.91
N VAL A 90 28.81 8.10 -18.06
CA VAL A 90 28.25 8.76 -19.24
C VAL A 90 29.25 8.73 -20.38
N GLU A 91 28.81 8.21 -21.53
CA GLU A 91 29.59 8.10 -22.75
C GLU A 91 28.83 8.73 -23.91
N GLY A 92 29.10 10.00 -24.18
CA GLY A 92 28.37 10.78 -25.17
C GLY A 92 26.88 10.86 -24.81
N SER A 93 26.02 10.25 -25.65
CA SER A 93 24.56 10.25 -25.49
C SER A 93 24.01 9.01 -24.76
N ARG A 94 24.87 8.23 -24.09
CA ARG A 94 24.46 7.01 -23.36
C ARG A 94 24.99 6.96 -21.95
N LEU A 95 24.23 6.32 -21.05
CA LEU A 95 24.72 5.86 -19.77
C LEU A 95 25.22 4.42 -19.92
N ALA A 96 26.52 4.21 -19.81
CA ALA A 96 27.10 2.87 -19.80
C ALA A 96 27.05 2.27 -18.37
N VAL A 97 26.49 1.07 -18.27
CA VAL A 97 26.50 0.22 -17.06
C VAL A 97 27.61 -0.80 -17.28
N ARG A 98 28.68 -0.73 -16.48
CA ARG A 98 29.88 -1.55 -16.64
C ARG A 98 30.10 -2.45 -15.45
N THR A 99 30.43 -3.70 -15.76
CA THR A 99 31.01 -4.65 -14.82
C THR A 99 32.39 -5.08 -15.29
N SER A 100 32.99 -6.06 -14.62
CA SER A 100 34.28 -6.64 -15.02
C SER A 100 34.23 -7.33 -16.39
N THR A 101 33.06 -7.89 -16.76
CA THR A 101 32.89 -8.75 -17.94
C THR A 101 31.87 -8.24 -18.94
N ALA A 102 31.06 -7.23 -18.58
CA ALA A 102 29.97 -6.75 -19.42
C ALA A 102 29.88 -5.23 -19.51
N ARG A 103 29.32 -4.76 -20.63
CA ARG A 103 28.95 -3.36 -20.85
C ARG A 103 27.55 -3.29 -21.48
N PHE A 104 26.64 -2.64 -20.77
CA PHE A 104 25.32 -2.27 -21.26
C PHE A 104 25.28 -0.76 -21.46
N ALA A 105 24.42 -0.25 -22.34
CA ALA A 105 24.33 1.19 -22.59
C ALA A 105 22.88 1.61 -22.83
N LEU A 106 22.38 2.50 -21.98
CA LEU A 106 21.04 3.06 -22.07
C LEU A 106 21.09 4.44 -22.76
N PRO A 107 20.12 4.78 -23.62
CA PRO A 107 20.03 6.13 -24.17
C PRO A 107 19.74 7.14 -23.06
N LEU A 108 20.40 8.30 -23.12
CA LEU A 108 20.04 9.42 -22.27
C LEU A 108 18.76 10.09 -22.81
N LEU A 109 17.86 10.43 -21.91
CA LEU A 109 16.71 11.29 -22.18
C LEU A 109 17.10 12.75 -21.93
N ASN A 110 16.33 13.69 -22.51
CA ASN A 110 16.59 15.11 -22.31
C ASN A 110 16.28 15.53 -20.87
N LEU A 111 17.32 15.77 -20.08
CA LEU A 111 17.19 16.23 -18.69
C LEU A 111 16.40 17.55 -18.60
N ALA A 112 16.57 18.46 -19.57
CA ALA A 112 15.86 19.75 -19.56
C ALA A 112 14.34 19.60 -19.80
N SER A 113 13.88 18.45 -20.33
CA SER A 113 12.46 18.14 -20.50
C SER A 113 11.84 17.50 -19.26
N HIS A 114 12.65 17.04 -18.28
CA HIS A 114 12.13 16.42 -17.07
C HIS A 114 11.51 17.50 -16.16
N PRO A 115 10.33 17.27 -15.54
CA PRO A 115 9.64 18.27 -14.73
C PRO A 115 10.36 18.66 -13.43
N GLY A 116 11.52 18.06 -13.16
CA GLY A 116 12.21 18.14 -11.88
C GLY A 116 11.49 17.39 -10.76
N ILE A 117 12.10 17.42 -9.59
CA ILE A 117 11.52 16.84 -8.37
C ILE A 117 10.98 18.00 -7.54
N PRO A 118 9.67 18.05 -7.23
CA PRO A 118 9.13 19.11 -6.40
C PRO A 118 9.78 19.07 -5.00
N PRO A 119 9.95 20.23 -4.35
CA PRO A 119 10.36 20.27 -2.95
C PRO A 119 9.30 19.58 -2.09
N LEU A 120 9.72 19.07 -0.93
CA LEU A 120 8.76 18.54 0.05
C LEU A 120 7.95 19.68 0.65
N PRO A 121 6.64 19.48 0.89
CA PRO A 121 5.85 20.40 1.71
C PRO A 121 6.40 20.54 3.14
N PRO A 122 5.87 21.48 3.94
CA PRO A 122 6.18 21.58 5.36
C PRO A 122 5.92 20.25 6.10
N ALA A 123 6.74 19.95 7.10
CA ALA A 123 6.53 18.80 7.97
C ALA A 123 5.34 19.07 8.91
N VAL A 124 4.43 18.10 9.02
CA VAL A 124 3.22 18.17 9.85
C VAL A 124 3.19 17.13 10.97
N GLY A 125 4.13 16.18 10.96
CA GLY A 125 4.34 15.28 12.09
C GLY A 125 5.29 14.13 11.75
N SER A 126 5.55 13.26 12.71
CA SER A 126 6.36 12.06 12.50
C SER A 126 5.83 10.85 13.26
N LEU A 127 6.22 9.65 12.81
CA LEU A 127 5.84 8.39 13.42
C LEU A 127 6.77 7.24 12.99
N PRO A 128 6.82 6.12 13.75
CA PRO A 128 7.58 4.94 13.37
C PRO A 128 7.08 4.32 12.06
N ALA A 129 8.01 3.97 11.15
CA ALA A 129 7.70 3.34 9.88
C ALA A 129 6.84 2.08 10.05
N ARG A 130 7.19 1.21 11.01
CA ARG A 130 6.42 -0.02 11.31
C ARG A 130 4.93 0.24 11.54
N ALA A 131 4.58 1.29 12.28
CA ALA A 131 3.20 1.60 12.64
C ALA A 131 2.47 2.17 11.41
N LEU A 132 3.13 3.07 10.68
CA LEU A 132 2.60 3.62 9.43
C LEU A 132 2.31 2.52 8.40
N THR A 133 3.24 1.59 8.15
CA THR A 133 3.03 0.48 7.23
C THR A 133 1.93 -0.47 7.72
N ALA A 134 1.92 -0.80 9.02
CA ALA A 134 0.91 -1.67 9.61
C ALA A 134 -0.51 -1.10 9.54
N ALA A 135 -0.66 0.22 9.46
CA ALA A 135 -1.94 0.89 9.29
C ALA A 135 -2.31 1.14 7.81
N LEU A 136 -1.39 1.71 7.01
CA LEU A 136 -1.67 2.05 5.61
C LEU A 136 -1.92 0.83 4.73
N ILE A 137 -1.20 -0.29 4.91
CA ILE A 137 -1.39 -1.46 4.05
C ILE A 137 -2.81 -2.05 4.18
N PRO A 138 -3.31 -2.34 5.39
CA PRO A 138 -4.72 -2.70 5.60
C PRO A 138 -5.69 -1.65 5.08
N VAL A 139 -5.50 -0.37 5.42
CA VAL A 139 -6.48 0.66 5.09
C VAL A 139 -6.57 0.87 3.58
N SER A 140 -5.44 1.00 2.89
CA SER A 140 -5.42 1.12 1.42
C SER A 140 -6.04 -0.08 0.71
N SER A 141 -6.06 -1.27 1.32
CA SER A 141 -6.71 -2.44 0.72
C SER A 141 -8.23 -2.32 0.62
N ALA A 142 -8.86 -1.43 1.40
CA ALA A 142 -10.29 -1.14 1.35
C ALA A 142 -10.68 -0.09 0.31
N ALA A 143 -9.70 0.60 -0.32
CA ALA A 143 -9.96 1.58 -1.36
C ALA A 143 -10.44 0.92 -2.67
N SER A 144 -11.23 1.68 -3.42
CA SER A 144 -11.64 1.36 -4.78
C SER A 144 -10.45 1.31 -5.74
N LYS A 145 -10.51 0.41 -6.71
CA LYS A 145 -9.60 0.36 -7.87
C LYS A 145 -10.25 0.94 -9.13
N ASP A 146 -11.48 1.40 -9.00
CA ASP A 146 -12.26 2.01 -10.08
C ASP A 146 -12.12 3.52 -10.01
N ASP A 147 -11.51 4.09 -11.04
CA ASP A 147 -11.26 5.53 -11.19
C ASP A 147 -12.52 6.32 -11.56
N ALA A 148 -13.66 5.66 -11.81
CA ALA A 148 -14.94 6.34 -12.08
C ALA A 148 -15.40 7.19 -10.89
N LEU A 149 -15.01 6.84 -9.66
CA LEU A 149 -15.27 7.61 -8.44
C LEU A 149 -13.97 7.83 -7.67
N PRO A 150 -13.14 8.82 -8.04
CA PRO A 150 -11.81 9.04 -7.48
C PRO A 150 -11.78 9.19 -5.96
N VAL A 151 -12.84 9.73 -5.34
CA VAL A 151 -12.94 9.86 -3.87
C VAL A 151 -12.73 8.54 -3.13
N PHE A 152 -13.11 7.41 -3.74
CA PHE A 152 -12.98 6.09 -3.13
C PHE A 152 -11.64 5.41 -3.46
N THR A 153 -10.79 5.97 -4.34
CA THR A 153 -9.44 5.43 -4.60
C THR A 153 -8.41 5.92 -3.59
N GLY A 154 -8.81 6.84 -2.70
CA GLY A 154 -7.95 7.43 -1.69
C GLY A 154 -8.07 6.83 -0.28
N VAL A 155 -7.09 7.19 0.54
CA VAL A 155 -7.13 7.10 2.01
C VAL A 155 -7.25 8.52 2.54
N ARG A 156 -8.26 8.79 3.37
CA ARG A 156 -8.27 10.03 4.16
C ARG A 156 -7.36 9.84 5.37
N ILE A 157 -6.49 10.82 5.59
CA ILE A 157 -5.51 10.88 6.66
C ILE A 157 -5.83 12.11 7.48
N HIS A 158 -6.18 11.89 8.75
CA HIS A 158 -6.58 12.95 9.67
C HIS A 158 -5.79 12.86 10.96
N GLY A 159 -5.12 13.94 11.33
CA GLY A 159 -4.39 14.05 12.58
C GLY A 159 -5.24 14.69 13.67
N ALA A 160 -5.50 13.97 14.76
CA ALA A 160 -6.26 14.49 15.90
C ALA A 160 -5.79 13.85 17.21
N ASP A 161 -5.73 14.65 18.29
CA ASP A 161 -5.48 14.18 19.66
C ASP A 161 -4.23 13.28 19.83
N GLY A 162 -3.13 13.62 19.13
CA GLY A 162 -1.90 12.82 19.17
C GLY A 162 -2.02 11.47 18.48
N ARG A 163 -3.08 11.26 17.70
CA ARG A 163 -3.31 10.08 16.86
C ARG A 163 -3.48 10.46 15.39
N LEU A 164 -3.02 9.57 14.53
CA LEU A 164 -3.26 9.63 13.10
C LEU A 164 -4.39 8.65 12.81
N GLU A 165 -5.44 9.13 12.16
CA GLU A 165 -6.58 8.34 11.74
C GLU A 165 -6.54 8.15 10.23
N LEU A 166 -6.66 6.90 9.79
CA LEU A 166 -6.64 6.51 8.39
C LEU A 166 -7.97 5.84 8.05
N ILE A 167 -8.63 6.28 6.99
CA ILE A 167 -9.90 5.68 6.55
C ILE A 167 -9.99 5.54 5.04
N ALA A 168 -10.47 4.37 4.59
CA ALA A 168 -10.74 4.10 3.18
C ALA A 168 -11.93 3.17 3.02
N THR A 169 -12.64 3.30 1.89
CA THR A 169 -13.80 2.48 1.55
C THR A 169 -14.03 2.44 0.05
N ASP A 170 -14.62 1.34 -0.43
CA ASP A 170 -15.14 1.17 -1.78
C ASP A 170 -16.67 1.06 -1.82
N ARG A 171 -17.32 1.42 -0.70
CA ARG A 171 -18.76 1.29 -0.37
C ARG A 171 -19.23 -0.11 0.06
N TYR A 172 -18.47 -1.17 -0.21
CA TYR A 172 -18.81 -2.54 0.18
C TYR A 172 -17.98 -3.04 1.36
N ARG A 173 -16.85 -2.40 1.58
CA ARG A 173 -15.99 -2.60 2.73
C ARG A 173 -15.34 -1.28 3.13
N MET A 174 -14.82 -1.26 4.35
CA MET A 174 -14.18 -0.11 4.93
C MET A 174 -13.07 -0.57 5.85
N ALA A 175 -11.99 0.18 5.91
CA ALA A 175 -10.96 -0.01 6.91
C ALA A 175 -10.69 1.33 7.59
N PHE A 176 -10.58 1.27 8.91
CA PHE A 176 -10.26 2.40 9.77
C PHE A 176 -9.11 2.00 10.67
N ALA A 177 -8.05 2.80 10.70
CA ALA A 177 -6.93 2.61 11.62
C ALA A 177 -6.67 3.88 12.43
N SER A 178 -6.34 3.70 13.70
CA SER A 178 -5.86 4.77 14.57
C SER A 178 -4.51 4.38 15.18
N LEU A 179 -3.50 5.24 15.03
CA LEU A 179 -2.14 4.96 15.43
C LEU A 179 -1.49 6.18 16.09
N PRO A 180 -0.55 5.99 17.03
CA PRO A 180 0.15 7.10 17.66
C PRO A 180 1.04 7.82 16.64
N TRP A 181 1.09 9.15 16.72
CA TRP A 181 2.02 9.98 15.95
C TRP A 181 2.37 11.25 16.73
N VAL A 182 3.41 11.96 16.29
CA VAL A 182 3.87 13.21 16.91
C VAL A 182 3.51 14.36 15.97
N PRO A 183 2.41 15.09 16.21
CA PRO A 183 2.01 16.20 15.34
C PRO A 183 2.90 17.42 15.53
N THR A 184 3.21 18.10 14.42
CA THR A 184 3.84 19.43 14.38
C THR A 184 3.00 20.45 13.62
N GLY A 185 1.89 20.02 13.01
CA GLY A 185 0.92 20.85 12.31
C GLY A 185 -0.37 20.08 12.05
N ASP A 186 -1.35 20.75 11.44
CA ASP A 186 -2.62 20.15 11.09
C ASP A 186 -2.49 19.23 9.88
N LEU A 187 -3.28 18.15 9.87
CA LEU A 187 -3.33 17.20 8.76
C LEU A 187 -4.76 16.70 8.58
N ASP A 188 -5.38 17.06 7.46
CA ASP A 188 -6.63 16.44 6.99
C ASP A 188 -6.61 16.43 5.46
N VAL A 189 -6.24 15.30 4.89
CA VAL A 189 -6.02 15.17 3.44
C VAL A 189 -6.56 13.85 2.92
N LEU A 190 -6.95 13.84 1.65
CA LEU A 190 -7.29 12.63 0.91
C LEU A 190 -6.23 12.39 -0.16
N ALA A 191 -5.59 11.23 -0.15
CA ALA A 191 -4.49 10.92 -1.07
C ALA A 191 -4.58 9.51 -1.66
N PRO A 192 -4.01 9.25 -2.85
CA PRO A 192 -4.12 7.96 -3.53
C PRO A 192 -3.64 6.79 -2.68
N ALA A 193 -4.53 5.82 -2.44
CA ALA A 193 -4.29 4.72 -1.51
C ALA A 193 -3.09 3.85 -1.91
N VAL A 194 -2.94 3.59 -3.21
CA VAL A 194 -1.86 2.77 -3.77
C VAL A 194 -0.51 3.47 -3.58
N ALA A 195 -0.43 4.77 -3.87
CA ALA A 195 0.80 5.55 -3.73
C ALA A 195 1.28 5.57 -2.27
N LEU A 196 0.36 5.81 -1.33
CA LEU A 196 0.66 5.80 0.11
C LEU A 196 1.09 4.41 0.60
N ALA A 197 0.40 3.35 0.17
CA ALA A 197 0.76 1.99 0.52
C ALA A 197 2.19 1.65 0.05
N GLU A 198 2.53 1.94 -1.21
CA GLU A 198 3.87 1.70 -1.74
C GLU A 198 4.94 2.56 -1.07
N ALA A 199 4.64 3.83 -0.81
CA ALA A 199 5.52 4.75 -0.09
C ALA A 199 5.83 4.25 1.33
N SER A 200 4.83 3.72 2.04
CA SER A 200 4.99 3.20 3.40
C SER A 200 5.90 1.97 3.49
N ARG A 201 6.19 1.28 2.38
CA ARG A 201 7.07 0.10 2.34
C ARG A 201 8.55 0.44 2.15
N GLN A 202 8.86 1.69 1.81
CA GLN A 202 10.21 2.11 1.45
C GLN A 202 11.17 2.30 2.63
N PRO A 203 10.73 2.89 3.77
CA PRO A 203 11.61 3.05 4.94
C PRO A 203 11.97 1.69 5.55
N ALA A 204 13.12 1.63 6.23
CA ALA A 204 13.43 0.51 7.11
C ALA A 204 12.39 0.41 8.24
N ARG A 205 12.11 -0.80 8.72
CA ARG A 205 11.01 -1.06 9.67
C ARG A 205 11.14 -0.29 10.99
N ASP A 206 12.36 -0.06 11.43
CA ASP A 206 12.75 0.67 12.64
C ASP A 206 13.01 2.16 12.42
N ALA A 207 12.91 2.65 11.18
CA ALA A 207 13.09 4.06 10.87
C ALA A 207 11.93 4.92 11.39
N GLU A 208 12.23 6.20 11.59
CA GLU A 208 11.23 7.24 11.75
C GLU A 208 10.85 7.81 10.39
N VAL A 209 9.55 8.07 10.18
CA VAL A 209 9.00 8.69 8.98
C VAL A 209 8.45 10.06 9.35
N THR A 210 8.83 11.08 8.59
CA THR A 210 8.21 12.41 8.65
C THR A 210 7.11 12.51 7.60
N VAL A 211 5.94 12.97 8.02
CA VAL A 211 4.80 13.29 7.16
C VAL A 211 4.88 14.77 6.81
N HIS A 212 4.78 15.08 5.53
CA HIS A 212 4.73 16.42 4.98
C HIS A 212 3.41 16.62 4.26
N ALA A 213 2.78 17.78 4.41
CA ALA A 213 1.56 18.09 3.68
C ALA A 213 1.39 19.59 3.42
N ASP A 214 0.71 19.91 2.33
CA ASP A 214 0.13 21.21 2.04
C ASP A 214 -1.25 21.02 1.36
N ALA A 215 -1.78 22.05 0.72
CA ALA A 215 -3.08 22.01 0.06
C ALA A 215 -3.13 21.09 -1.17
N ASP A 216 -1.99 20.75 -1.77
CA ASP A 216 -1.90 20.07 -3.07
C ASP A 216 -1.21 18.71 -2.96
N ARG A 217 -0.38 18.49 -1.94
CA ARG A 217 0.50 17.32 -1.84
C ARG A 217 0.61 16.77 -0.43
N ILE A 218 0.82 15.45 -0.38
CA ILE A 218 1.36 14.75 0.80
C ILE A 218 2.69 14.09 0.43
N ALA A 219 3.62 14.04 1.37
CA ALA A 219 4.85 13.29 1.23
C ALA A 219 5.24 12.55 2.52
N LEU A 220 5.93 11.42 2.34
CA LEU A 220 6.61 10.68 3.39
C LEU A 220 8.11 10.80 3.15
N SER A 221 8.87 11.16 4.18
CA SER A 221 10.34 11.21 4.11
C SER A 221 10.99 10.44 5.27
N TRP A 222 12.19 9.93 5.03
CA TRP A 222 12.99 9.19 5.99
C TRP A 222 14.48 9.32 5.63
N ALA A 223 15.36 8.76 6.46
CA ALA A 223 16.77 8.71 6.16
C ALA A 223 17.04 7.98 4.82
N GLY A 224 17.52 8.71 3.82
CA GLY A 224 17.84 8.16 2.50
C GLY A 224 16.71 8.18 1.48
N GLY A 225 15.55 8.79 1.76
CA GLY A 225 14.54 8.95 0.73
C GLY A 225 13.29 9.75 1.07
N SER A 226 12.48 9.99 0.04
CA SER A 226 11.15 10.57 0.15
C SER A 226 10.27 10.17 -1.03
N VAL A 227 8.97 10.04 -0.78
CA VAL A 227 7.92 9.84 -1.80
C VAL A 227 6.81 10.85 -1.55
N SER A 228 6.33 11.48 -2.61
CA SER A 228 5.20 12.41 -2.58
C SER A 228 4.19 12.08 -3.66
N THR A 229 2.94 12.45 -3.44
CA THR A 229 1.84 12.32 -4.39
C THR A 229 0.92 13.53 -4.27
N ALA A 230 0.23 13.86 -5.36
CA ALA A 230 -0.81 14.87 -5.35
C ALA A 230 -2.02 14.39 -4.53
N LEU A 231 -2.72 15.32 -3.89
CA LEU A 231 -3.96 15.04 -3.17
C LEU A 231 -5.12 14.83 -4.14
N LEU A 232 -6.12 14.08 -3.69
CA LEU A 232 -7.40 13.95 -4.37
C LEU A 232 -8.30 15.11 -3.94
N ALA A 233 -8.65 15.98 -4.89
CA ALA A 233 -9.53 17.13 -4.67
C ALA A 233 -11.02 16.72 -4.57
N ALA A 234 -11.36 15.86 -3.60
CA ALA A 234 -12.73 15.39 -3.39
C ALA A 234 -13.07 15.27 -1.88
N PRO A 235 -14.29 15.63 -1.45
CA PRO A 235 -14.71 15.48 -0.06
C PRO A 235 -14.95 14.00 0.27
N PHE A 236 -14.23 13.48 1.28
CA PHE A 236 -14.46 12.12 1.76
C PHE A 236 -15.69 12.06 2.69
N PRO A 237 -16.59 11.08 2.54
CA PRO A 237 -17.86 11.03 3.29
C PRO A 237 -17.71 10.49 4.73
N ASP A 238 -16.86 11.10 5.56
CA ASP A 238 -16.44 10.57 6.87
C ASP A 238 -17.58 10.31 7.85
N ASP A 239 -18.47 11.28 8.09
CA ASP A 239 -19.57 11.16 9.06
C ASP A 239 -20.48 9.94 8.80
N ARG A 240 -20.78 9.69 7.52
CA ARG A 240 -21.63 8.55 7.12
C ARG A 240 -20.90 7.22 7.32
N VAL A 241 -19.59 7.23 7.07
CA VAL A 241 -18.73 6.05 7.11
C VAL A 241 -18.45 5.66 8.57
N ARG A 242 -18.18 6.63 9.45
CA ARG A 242 -17.99 6.37 10.90
C ARG A 242 -19.22 5.84 11.60
N LYS A 243 -20.43 6.23 11.19
CA LYS A 243 -21.68 5.64 11.72
C LYS A 243 -21.78 4.12 11.49
N LEU A 244 -21.05 3.57 10.52
CA LEU A 244 -21.00 2.12 10.29
C LEU A 244 -20.19 1.37 11.36
N LEU A 245 -19.43 2.09 12.20
CA LEU A 245 -18.70 1.52 13.34
C LEU A 245 -19.61 1.26 14.54
N GLU A 246 -20.78 1.91 14.61
CA GLU A 246 -21.78 1.67 15.65
C GLU A 246 -22.50 0.34 15.34
N ALA A 247 -22.27 -0.68 16.17
CA ALA A 247 -22.76 -2.04 15.93
C ALA A 247 -23.81 -2.49 16.96
N VAL A 248 -24.88 -3.13 16.47
CA VAL A 248 -25.76 -3.98 17.29
C VAL A 248 -25.39 -5.43 16.99
N ILE A 249 -24.74 -6.07 17.96
CA ILE A 249 -24.05 -7.35 17.76
C ILE A 249 -25.00 -8.50 18.07
N ASP A 250 -25.21 -9.40 17.11
CA ASP A 250 -25.98 -10.64 17.28
C ASP A 250 -25.10 -11.82 17.69
N SER A 251 -23.88 -11.84 17.17
CA SER A 251 -22.92 -12.93 17.36
C SER A 251 -21.50 -12.41 17.30
N THR A 252 -20.67 -12.82 18.24
CA THR A 252 -19.24 -12.51 18.32
C THR A 252 -18.45 -13.79 18.11
N VAL A 253 -17.53 -13.79 17.14
CA VAL A 253 -16.72 -14.95 16.79
C VAL A 253 -15.24 -14.62 16.89
N LEU A 254 -14.51 -15.36 17.72
CA LEU A 254 -13.06 -15.26 17.85
C LEU A 254 -12.38 -16.44 17.14
N VAL A 255 -11.54 -16.12 16.16
CA VAL A 255 -10.91 -17.11 15.25
C VAL A 255 -9.50 -16.68 14.84
N GLU A 256 -8.64 -17.63 14.49
CA GLU A 256 -7.34 -17.32 13.87
C GLU A 256 -7.56 -16.79 12.45
N ALA A 257 -7.09 -15.57 12.17
CA ALA A 257 -7.36 -14.90 10.89
C ALA A 257 -6.84 -15.69 9.69
N ASP A 258 -5.62 -16.25 9.78
CA ASP A 258 -5.01 -17.00 8.68
C ASP A 258 -5.73 -18.33 8.40
N VAL A 259 -6.29 -18.97 9.42
CA VAL A 259 -7.05 -20.22 9.27
C VAL A 259 -8.35 -19.95 8.51
N LEU A 260 -9.10 -18.92 8.94
CA LEU A 260 -10.34 -18.54 8.25
C LEU A 260 -10.06 -18.02 6.84
N ALA A 261 -9.02 -17.21 6.63
CA ALA A 261 -8.61 -16.74 5.31
C ALA A 261 -8.23 -17.92 4.39
N GLY A 262 -7.56 -18.94 4.94
CA GLY A 262 -7.24 -20.18 4.25
C GLY A 262 -8.48 -20.92 3.76
N ALA A 263 -9.49 -21.07 4.62
CA ALA A 263 -10.76 -21.71 4.28
C ALA A 263 -11.53 -20.92 3.21
N VAL A 264 -11.63 -19.59 3.36
CA VAL A 264 -12.27 -18.71 2.36
C VAL A 264 -11.59 -18.86 1.00
N ARG A 265 -10.25 -18.84 0.94
CA ARG A 265 -9.48 -19.02 -0.29
C ARG A 265 -9.74 -20.37 -0.95
N ARG A 266 -9.88 -21.46 -0.18
CA ARG A 266 -10.19 -22.80 -0.71
C ARG A 266 -11.62 -22.92 -1.21
N ALA A 267 -12.55 -22.11 -0.70
CA ALA A 267 -13.93 -22.05 -1.18
C ALA A 267 -14.10 -21.24 -2.49
N VAL A 268 -13.15 -20.35 -2.83
CA VAL A 268 -13.23 -19.47 -4.02
C VAL A 268 -13.49 -20.22 -5.34
N PRO A 269 -12.87 -21.38 -5.65
CA PRO A 269 -13.17 -22.12 -6.88
C PRO A 269 -14.65 -22.54 -7.02
N TYR A 270 -15.38 -22.60 -5.91
CA TYR A 270 -16.79 -22.97 -5.83
C TYR A 270 -17.70 -21.76 -5.57
N ALA A 271 -17.17 -20.53 -5.62
CA ALA A 271 -17.92 -19.32 -5.26
C ALA A 271 -18.83 -18.78 -6.38
N GLY A 272 -18.92 -19.51 -7.49
CA GLY A 272 -19.72 -19.15 -8.67
C GLY A 272 -19.27 -17.86 -9.36
N PRO A 273 -20.03 -17.39 -10.37
CA PRO A 273 -19.67 -16.20 -11.14
C PRO A 273 -19.67 -14.91 -10.30
N HIS A 274 -20.42 -14.91 -9.19
CA HIS A 274 -20.49 -13.76 -8.28
C HIS A 274 -19.42 -13.80 -7.19
N GLY A 275 -18.61 -14.86 -7.10
CA GLY A 275 -17.54 -14.96 -6.12
C GLY A 275 -18.04 -14.86 -4.67
N SER A 276 -19.18 -15.47 -4.36
CA SER A 276 -19.79 -15.45 -3.03
C SER A 276 -19.37 -16.64 -2.16
N VAL A 277 -19.05 -16.38 -0.90
CA VAL A 277 -18.77 -17.40 0.12
C VAL A 277 -19.75 -17.20 1.28
N THR A 278 -20.30 -18.29 1.80
CA THR A 278 -21.23 -18.26 2.93
C THR A 278 -20.50 -18.71 4.20
N ILE A 279 -20.64 -17.92 5.26
CA ILE A 279 -20.17 -18.24 6.61
C ILE A 279 -21.40 -18.55 7.45
N GLN A 280 -21.47 -19.78 7.96
CA GLN A 280 -22.46 -20.19 8.94
C GLN A 280 -21.77 -20.31 10.30
N VAL A 281 -22.32 -19.63 11.29
CA VAL A 281 -21.85 -19.66 12.68
C VAL A 281 -22.65 -20.75 13.41
N ASP A 282 -21.96 -21.81 13.83
CA ASP A 282 -22.52 -22.92 14.61
C ASP A 282 -21.89 -22.97 16.01
N ASP A 283 -22.16 -23.99 16.82
CA ASP A 283 -21.61 -24.08 18.17
C ASP A 283 -20.13 -24.51 18.12
N GLY A 284 -19.22 -23.56 18.32
CA GLY A 284 -17.77 -23.82 18.40
C GLY A 284 -17.02 -23.90 17.06
N GLU A 285 -17.70 -23.68 15.94
CA GLU A 285 -17.11 -23.66 14.61
C GLU A 285 -17.81 -22.68 13.65
N LEU A 286 -17.05 -22.23 12.65
CA LEU A 286 -17.54 -21.58 11.46
C LEU A 286 -17.54 -22.58 10.31
N ARG A 287 -18.67 -22.76 9.62
CA ARG A 287 -18.70 -23.46 8.33
C ARG A 287 -18.53 -22.45 7.20
N VAL A 288 -17.49 -22.64 6.40
CA VAL A 288 -17.18 -21.86 5.20
C VAL A 288 -17.66 -22.65 3.99
N ARG A 289 -18.62 -22.10 3.24
CA ARG A 289 -19.25 -22.75 2.10
C ARG A 289 -19.09 -21.95 0.81
N GLY A 290 -18.68 -22.64 -0.26
CA GLY A 290 -18.81 -22.17 -1.64
C GLY A 290 -19.77 -23.10 -2.38
N SER A 291 -20.70 -22.56 -3.16
CA SER A 291 -21.62 -23.35 -3.97
C SER A 291 -21.83 -22.71 -5.34
N ASP A 292 -21.63 -23.51 -6.38
CA ASP A 292 -21.90 -23.15 -7.76
C ASP A 292 -22.57 -24.33 -8.49
N PRO A 293 -23.76 -24.15 -9.10
CA PRO A 293 -24.47 -25.24 -9.76
C PRO A 293 -23.68 -25.95 -10.86
N GLN A 294 -22.68 -25.29 -11.46
CA GLN A 294 -21.86 -25.86 -12.54
C GLN A 294 -20.56 -26.48 -12.04
N ASN A 295 -19.90 -25.88 -11.05
CA ASN A 295 -18.59 -26.30 -10.56
C ASN A 295 -18.62 -27.09 -9.24
N GLY A 296 -19.79 -27.27 -8.64
CA GLY A 296 -19.99 -28.07 -7.42
C GLY A 296 -19.99 -27.24 -6.14
N GLU A 297 -19.72 -27.90 -5.02
CA GLU A 297 -19.75 -27.30 -3.69
C GLU A 297 -18.49 -27.59 -2.88
N SER A 298 -18.23 -26.72 -1.90
CA SER A 298 -17.21 -26.89 -0.89
C SER A 298 -17.78 -26.54 0.48
N GLU A 299 -17.38 -27.30 1.50
CA GLU A 299 -17.65 -27.01 2.90
C GLU A 299 -16.39 -27.30 3.71
N GLU A 300 -15.97 -26.33 4.52
CA GLU A 300 -14.87 -26.49 5.47
C GLU A 300 -15.28 -25.96 6.83
N SER A 301 -14.96 -26.69 7.89
CA SER A 301 -15.23 -26.27 9.28
C SER A 301 -13.97 -25.69 9.91
N VAL A 302 -14.08 -24.48 10.44
CA VAL A 302 -13.01 -23.74 11.12
C VAL A 302 -13.37 -23.56 12.59
N LYS A 303 -12.57 -24.13 13.48
CA LYS A 303 -12.79 -23.99 14.93
C LYS A 303 -12.74 -22.52 15.36
N ALA A 304 -13.72 -22.10 16.16
CA ALA A 304 -13.81 -20.73 16.67
C ALA A 304 -14.41 -20.70 18.09
N THR A 305 -14.23 -19.61 18.82
CA THR A 305 -14.97 -19.33 20.06
C THR A 305 -16.12 -18.40 19.72
N ILE A 306 -17.34 -18.75 20.13
CA ILE A 306 -18.56 -18.10 19.67
C ILE A 306 -19.40 -17.72 20.88
N ASP A 307 -19.89 -16.47 20.87
CA ASP A 307 -20.85 -15.94 21.83
C ASP A 307 -22.01 -15.29 21.08
N GLY A 308 -23.25 -15.60 21.47
CA GLY A 308 -24.46 -15.13 20.80
C GLY A 308 -25.10 -16.14 19.84
N ASN A 309 -25.81 -15.63 18.83
CA ASN A 309 -26.71 -16.44 18.01
C ASN A 309 -26.01 -17.18 16.86
N ARG A 310 -26.62 -18.27 16.41
CA ARG A 310 -26.28 -18.90 15.12
C ARG A 310 -26.78 -18.03 13.99
N VAL A 311 -25.85 -17.62 13.13
CA VAL A 311 -26.13 -16.69 12.03
C VAL A 311 -25.46 -17.17 10.75
N THR A 312 -26.12 -16.96 9.63
CA THR A 312 -25.58 -17.26 8.30
C THR A 312 -25.46 -15.97 7.52
N LYS A 313 -24.26 -15.68 7.01
CA LYS A 313 -23.97 -14.50 6.18
C LYS A 313 -23.20 -14.91 4.94
N THR A 314 -23.58 -14.34 3.81
CA THR A 314 -22.87 -14.50 2.55
C THR A 314 -22.07 -13.25 2.25
N PHE A 315 -20.83 -13.39 1.80
CA PHE A 315 -19.92 -12.29 1.50
C PHE A 315 -19.32 -12.45 0.11
N GLN A 316 -18.88 -11.35 -0.48
CA GLN A 316 -17.94 -11.38 -1.59
C GLN A 316 -16.60 -11.95 -1.06
N ALA A 317 -16.17 -13.10 -1.58
CA ALA A 317 -15.01 -13.82 -1.05
C ALA A 317 -13.73 -12.97 -1.03
N ARG A 318 -13.51 -12.15 -2.07
CA ARG A 318 -12.35 -11.24 -2.13
C ARG A 318 -12.34 -10.20 -1.00
N TYR A 319 -13.51 -9.67 -0.63
CA TYR A 319 -13.58 -8.63 0.41
C TYR A 319 -13.36 -9.23 1.79
N LEU A 320 -13.93 -10.40 2.06
CA LEU A 320 -13.69 -11.12 3.31
C LEU A 320 -12.22 -11.56 3.42
N ALA A 321 -11.63 -12.06 2.33
CA ALA A 321 -10.22 -12.45 2.31
C ALA A 321 -9.27 -11.26 2.56
N ASP A 322 -9.52 -10.11 1.93
CA ASP A 322 -8.72 -8.90 2.14
C ASP A 322 -8.85 -8.39 3.59
N ALA A 323 -10.07 -8.40 4.15
CA ALA A 323 -10.31 -8.02 5.54
C ALA A 323 -9.59 -8.95 6.52
N LEU A 324 -9.63 -10.27 6.31
CA LEU A 324 -8.93 -11.23 7.17
C LEU A 324 -7.40 -11.11 7.05
N ARG A 325 -6.89 -10.85 5.84
CA ARG A 325 -5.45 -10.66 5.60
C ARG A 325 -4.89 -9.47 6.37
N ALA A 326 -5.71 -8.45 6.63
CA ALA A 326 -5.34 -7.30 7.44
C ALA A 326 -4.96 -7.67 8.90
N PHE A 327 -5.41 -8.84 9.38
CA PHE A 327 -5.15 -9.36 10.71
C PHE A 327 -4.27 -10.62 10.69
N SER A 328 -3.46 -10.83 9.65
CA SER A 328 -2.60 -12.01 9.51
C SER A 328 -1.69 -12.20 10.73
N GLY A 329 -1.56 -13.45 11.18
CA GLY A 329 -0.84 -13.82 12.40
C GLY A 329 -1.54 -13.46 13.72
N ARG A 330 -2.80 -13.00 13.68
CA ARG A 330 -3.57 -12.61 14.88
C ARG A 330 -4.87 -13.41 15.01
N ARG A 331 -5.36 -13.47 16.25
CA ARG A 331 -6.78 -13.75 16.51
C ARG A 331 -7.61 -12.51 16.16
N VAL A 332 -8.65 -12.74 15.37
CA VAL A 332 -9.60 -11.71 14.95
C VAL A 332 -10.97 -12.01 15.54
N GLU A 333 -11.60 -10.96 16.04
CA GLU A 333 -12.99 -10.95 16.50
C GLU A 333 -13.88 -10.44 15.38
N LEU A 334 -14.83 -11.26 14.95
CA LEU A 334 -15.90 -10.92 14.01
C LEU A 334 -17.15 -10.62 14.82
N ARG A 335 -17.62 -9.37 14.78
CA ARG A 335 -18.91 -8.96 15.35
C ARG A 335 -19.92 -8.91 14.23
N ILE A 336 -20.81 -9.90 14.21
CA ILE A 336 -21.83 -10.08 13.17
C ILE A 336 -23.13 -9.45 13.66
N GLN A 337 -23.76 -8.68 12.77
CA GLN A 337 -25.00 -7.95 13.03
C GLN A 337 -26.16 -8.54 12.23
N ASP A 338 -27.40 -8.26 12.65
CA ASP A 338 -28.59 -8.74 11.93
C ASP A 338 -28.71 -8.16 10.51
N GLY A 339 -29.37 -8.91 9.62
CA GLY A 339 -29.74 -8.49 8.28
C GLY A 339 -28.53 -8.30 7.35
N LEU A 340 -28.49 -7.18 6.64
CA LEU A 340 -27.40 -6.85 5.69
C LEU A 340 -26.42 -5.82 6.26
N ARG A 341 -26.40 -5.65 7.59
CA ARG A 341 -25.42 -4.77 8.24
C ARG A 341 -24.02 -5.36 8.15
N SER A 342 -23.01 -4.50 8.17
CA SER A 342 -21.61 -4.88 8.06
C SER A 342 -21.20 -5.82 9.20
N THR A 343 -20.37 -6.80 8.87
CA THR A 343 -19.60 -7.53 9.88
C THR A 343 -18.37 -6.72 10.22
N VAL A 344 -18.13 -6.51 11.52
CA VAL A 344 -16.99 -5.76 12.04
C VAL A 344 -15.88 -6.74 12.41
N LEU A 345 -14.67 -6.52 11.92
CA LEU A 345 -13.48 -7.29 12.25
C LEU A 345 -12.53 -6.41 13.05
N THR A 346 -12.07 -6.91 14.19
CA THR A 346 -11.09 -6.24 15.04
C THR A 346 -10.11 -7.24 15.64
N SER A 347 -8.93 -6.78 16.06
CA SER A 347 -8.02 -7.55 16.90
C SER A 347 -7.53 -6.68 18.04
N GLN A 348 -6.93 -7.30 19.06
CA GLN A 348 -6.12 -6.54 20.02
C GLN A 348 -5.01 -5.79 19.26
N ALA A 349 -4.70 -4.57 19.72
CA ALA A 349 -3.59 -3.80 19.17
C ALA A 349 -2.28 -4.54 19.46
N GLY A 350 -1.37 -4.53 18.48
CA GLY A 350 -0.03 -5.08 18.66
C GLY A 350 0.92 -4.08 19.33
N ASP A 351 2.19 -4.44 19.42
CA ASP A 351 3.26 -3.57 19.95
C ASP A 351 3.52 -2.31 19.10
N ASP A 352 2.90 -2.23 17.92
CA ASP A 352 2.90 -1.06 17.04
C ASP A 352 1.91 0.03 17.47
N GLY A 353 0.99 -0.28 18.41
CA GLY A 353 -0.04 0.65 18.89
C GLY A 353 -1.12 0.95 17.85
N VAL A 354 -1.18 0.17 16.76
CA VAL A 354 -2.15 0.33 15.69
C VAL A 354 -3.46 -0.36 16.07
N GLU A 355 -4.51 0.44 16.21
CA GLU A 355 -5.88 -0.03 16.37
C GLU A 355 -6.53 -0.10 15.00
N LEU A 356 -6.92 -1.30 14.57
CA LEU A 356 -7.49 -1.53 13.24
C LEU A 356 -8.90 -2.10 13.35
N THR A 357 -9.83 -1.48 12.63
CA THR A 357 -11.19 -1.97 12.41
C THR A 357 -11.44 -2.14 10.92
N TYR A 358 -12.00 -3.28 10.53
CA TYR A 358 -12.37 -3.58 9.15
C TYR A 358 -13.85 -3.94 9.07
N LEU A 359 -14.56 -3.40 8.11
CA LEU A 359 -15.98 -3.69 7.86
C LEU A 359 -16.13 -4.39 6.51
N VAL A 360 -16.96 -5.43 6.48
CA VAL A 360 -17.37 -6.08 5.22
C VAL A 360 -18.89 -6.19 5.18
N VAL A 361 -19.49 -5.67 4.12
CA VAL A 361 -20.94 -5.72 3.90
C VAL A 361 -21.32 -7.10 3.34
N PRO A 362 -22.30 -7.80 3.94
CA PRO A 362 -22.84 -9.04 3.39
C PRO A 362 -23.53 -8.81 2.04
N LEU A 363 -23.50 -9.84 1.19
CA LEU A 363 -24.30 -9.90 -0.03
C LEU A 363 -25.75 -10.26 0.31
N ARG A 364 -26.69 -9.78 -0.51
CA ARG A 364 -28.04 -10.32 -0.51
C ARG A 364 -27.99 -11.74 -1.06
N THR A 365 -28.47 -12.70 -0.27
CA THR A 365 -28.75 -14.04 -0.78
C THR A 365 -29.87 -13.93 -1.80
N VAL A 366 -29.59 -14.31 -3.05
CA VAL A 366 -30.63 -14.54 -4.05
C VAL A 366 -31.14 -15.95 -3.77
N SER A 367 -32.30 -16.03 -3.12
CA SER A 367 -33.03 -17.29 -2.88
C SER A 367 -33.63 -17.83 -4.17
#